data_AF-A0A7C3T896-F1
#
_entry.id   AF-A0A7C3T896-F1
#
_cell.length_a   1.000
_cell.length_b   1.000
_cell.length_c   1.000
_cell.angle_alpha   90.00
_cell.angle_beta   90.00
_cell.angle_gamma   90.00
#
_symmetry.space_group_name_H-M   'P 1'
#
loop_
_entity.id
_entity.type
_entity.pdbx_description
1 polymer ?
#
loop_
_entity_poly.entity_id
_entity_poly.type
_entity_poly.pdbx_seq_one_letter_code
_entity_poly.pdbx_strand_id
1 'polypeptide(L)'
;MQTLDRIRTAIEGTEFQHRVYLVGGVIRDRLLGRPAEGDFDLVVVGDAVGLANLLHRLGISDHPPVTYPRFGTARVTVGGVGVELTSARA
;
A
#
# COMPACT_ATOMS: atom_id res chain seq x y z
N MET A 1 6.00 4.47 10.30
CA MET A 1 6.94 4.02 9.25
C MET A 1 7.08 2.50 9.20
N GLN A 2 7.07 1.78 10.33
CA GLN A 2 7.20 0.32 10.37
C GLN A 2 6.31 -0.45 9.38
N THR A 3 5.05 -0.06 9.20
CA THR A 3 4.15 -0.66 8.19
C THR A 3 4.69 -0.54 6.76
N LEU A 4 5.15 0.65 6.35
CA LEU A 4 5.71 0.88 5.02
C LEU A 4 7.01 0.11 4.82
N ASP A 5 7.85 0.01 5.85
CA ASP A 5 9.08 -0.78 5.80
C ASP A 5 8.79 -2.27 5.63
N ARG A 6 7.78 -2.81 6.33
CA ARG A 6 7.34 -4.21 6.16
C ARG A 6 6.89 -4.48 4.72
N ILE A 7 6.09 -3.58 4.14
CA ILE A 7 5.65 -3.71 2.74
C ILE A 7 6.85 -3.63 1.80
N ARG A 8 7.74 -2.65 2.00
CA ARG A 8 8.93 -2.47 1.18
C ARG A 8 9.80 -3.72 1.15
N THR A 9 10.12 -4.30 2.31
CA THR A 9 10.92 -5.53 2.38
C THR A 9 10.20 -6.72 1.76
N ALA A 10 8.88 -6.84 1.96
CA ALA A 10 8.10 -7.95 1.40
C ALA A 10 8.06 -7.98 -0.13
N ILE A 11 8.23 -6.83 -0.79
CA ILE A 11 8.20 -6.72 -2.26
C ILE A 11 9.60 -6.74 -2.89
N GLU A 12 10.68 -6.85 -2.12
CA GLU A 12 12.04 -6.99 -2.65
C GLU A 12 12.15 -8.28 -3.48
N GLY A 13 12.80 -8.17 -4.65
CA GLY A 13 12.91 -9.25 -5.64
C GLY A 13 11.63 -9.56 -6.42
N THR A 14 10.53 -8.84 -6.17
CA THR A 14 9.25 -9.04 -6.88
C THR A 14 9.07 -8.04 -8.01
N GLU A 15 8.09 -8.27 -8.88
CA GLU A 15 7.73 -7.31 -9.93
C GLU A 15 7.30 -5.93 -9.40
N PHE A 16 6.90 -5.83 -8.12
CA PHE A 16 6.45 -4.59 -7.49
C PHE A 16 7.61 -3.76 -6.91
N GLN A 17 8.84 -4.29 -6.87
CA GLN A 17 10.00 -3.56 -6.38
C GLN A 17 10.19 -2.27 -7.19
N HIS A 18 10.38 -1.14 -6.49
CA HIS A 18 10.52 0.20 -7.08
C HIS A 18 9.30 0.69 -7.89
N ARG A 19 8.12 0.09 -7.69
CA ARG A 19 6.88 0.45 -8.40
C ARG A 19 5.74 0.84 -7.48
N VAL A 20 6.02 1.02 -6.19
CA VAL A 20 5.02 1.39 -5.17
C VAL A 20 5.44 2.73 -4.55
N TYR A 21 4.52 3.68 -4.54
CA TYR A 21 4.78 5.07 -4.16
C TYR A 21 3.78 5.50 -3.09
N LEU A 22 4.28 6.07 -2.00
CA LEU A 22 3.44 6.79 -1.06
C LEU A 22 2.89 8.03 -1.74
N VAL A 23 1.59 8.29 -1.59
CA VAL A 23 0.92 9.47 -2.13
C VAL A 23 -0.02 10.08 -1.08
N GLY A 24 -0.71 11.15 -1.46
CA GLY A 24 -1.88 11.63 -0.71
C GLY A 24 -1.57 12.54 0.47
N GLY A 25 -2.53 12.59 1.40
CA GLY A 25 -2.57 13.56 2.50
C GLY A 25 -1.38 13.43 3.46
N VAL A 26 -0.89 12.21 3.69
CA VAL A 26 0.22 11.94 4.61
C VAL A 26 1.50 12.70 4.23
N ILE A 27 1.77 12.85 2.93
CA ILE A 27 2.92 13.63 2.44
C ILE A 27 2.68 15.12 2.66
N ARG A 28 1.50 15.62 2.27
CA ARG A 28 1.10 17.02 2.49
C ARG A 28 1.23 17.39 3.95
N ASP A 29 0.66 16.60 4.85
CA ASP A 29 0.59 16.92 6.28
C ASP A 29 1.98 16.89 6.91
N ARG A 30 2.85 15.96 6.50
CA ARG A 30 4.28 15.97 6.88
C ARG A 30 5.00 17.23 6.41
N LEU A 31 4.79 17.67 5.16
CA LEU A 31 5.40 18.89 4.61
C LEU A 31 4.89 20.16 5.31
N LEU A 32 3.65 20.14 5.80
CA LEU A 32 3.04 21.23 6.56
C LEU A 32 3.37 21.19 8.07
N GLY A 33 4.20 20.25 8.52
CA GLY A 33 4.54 20.10 9.94
C GLY A 33 3.38 19.64 10.83
N ARG A 34 2.35 19.03 10.24
CA ARG A 34 1.20 18.45 10.96
C ARG A 34 1.49 16.98 11.30
N PRO A 35 0.87 16.44 12.36
CA PRO A 35 0.91 15.02 12.64
C PRO A 35 0.43 14.23 11.41
N ALA A 36 1.27 13.31 10.93
CA ALA A 36 0.92 12.37 9.88
C ALA A 36 0.23 11.17 10.54
N GLU A 37 -1.04 11.34 10.89
CA GLU A 37 -1.88 10.32 11.52
C GLU A 37 -2.83 9.70 10.50
N GLY A 38 -3.05 8.38 10.58
CA GLY A 38 -4.04 7.68 9.79
C GLY A 38 -3.49 6.60 8.85
N ASP A 39 -4.35 6.17 7.93
CA ASP A 39 -4.09 5.16 6.91
C ASP A 39 -3.07 5.66 5.85
N PHE A 40 -2.40 4.73 5.17
CA PHE A 40 -1.47 5.06 4.09
C PHE A 40 -2.09 4.82 2.71
N ASP A 41 -1.94 5.80 1.81
CA ASP A 41 -2.32 5.66 0.40
C ASP A 41 -1.07 5.33 -0.44
N LEU A 42 -1.09 4.19 -1.12
CA LEU A 42 -0.03 3.78 -2.04
C LEU A 42 -0.57 3.68 -3.47
N VAL A 43 0.17 4.29 -4.39
CA VAL A 43 -0.02 4.08 -5.83
C VAL A 43 0.97 3.03 -6.32
N VAL A 44 0.46 2.06 -7.07
CA VAL A 44 1.20 0.96 -7.67
C VAL A 44 1.26 1.17 -9.18
N VAL A 45 2.46 1.30 -9.74
CA VAL A 45 2.66 1.27 -11.19
C VAL A 45 2.54 -0.18 -11.65
N GLY A 46 1.31 -0.66 -11.85
CA GLY A 46 1.00 -2.07 -12.14
C GLY A 46 -0.32 -2.49 -11.50
N ASP A 47 -0.42 -3.78 -11.14
CA ASP A 47 -1.63 -4.35 -10.55
C ASP A 47 -1.65 -4.21 -9.02
N ALA A 48 -2.43 -3.25 -8.50
CA ALA A 48 -2.58 -3.05 -7.05
C ALA A 48 -3.34 -4.20 -6.37
N VAL A 49 -4.28 -4.84 -7.06
CA VAL A 49 -5.00 -6.01 -6.53
C VAL A 49 -4.06 -7.20 -6.45
N GLY A 50 -3.20 -7.37 -7.46
CA GLY A 50 -2.11 -8.34 -7.48
C GLY A 50 -1.15 -8.17 -6.31
N LEU A 51 -0.72 -6.94 -6.04
CA LEU A 51 0.11 -6.63 -4.87
C LEU A 51 -0.61 -6.97 -3.55
N ALA A 52 -1.89 -6.60 -3.41
CA ALA A 52 -2.67 -6.92 -2.21
C ALA A 52 -2.72 -8.42 -1.93
N ASN A 53 -2.96 -9.21 -2.98
CA ASN A 53 -2.99 -10.67 -2.91
C ASN A 53 -1.61 -11.24 -2.59
N LEU A 54 -0.53 -10.68 -3.16
CA LEU A 54 0.84 -11.07 -2.83
C LEU A 54 1.15 -10.85 -1.35
N LEU A 55 0.85 -9.66 -0.81
CA LEU A 55 1.09 -9.34 0.60
C LEU A 55 0.36 -10.31 1.53
N HIS A 56 -0.86 -10.72 1.18
CA HIS A 56 -1.59 -11.73 1.94
C HIS A 56 -0.94 -13.11 1.85
N ARG A 57 -0.55 -13.56 0.66
CA ARG A 57 0.16 -14.85 0.48
C ARG A 57 1.47 -14.91 1.26
N LEU A 58 2.17 -13.79 1.40
CA LEU A 58 3.40 -13.67 2.17
C LEU A 58 3.16 -13.54 3.69
N GLY A 59 1.91 -13.55 4.16
CA GLY A 59 1.57 -13.38 5.58
C GLY A 59 1.85 -11.96 6.12
N ILE A 60 1.95 -10.97 5.24
CA ILE A 60 2.23 -9.58 5.61
C ILE A 60 0.95 -8.85 6.00
N SER A 61 -0.16 -9.14 5.31
CA SER A 61 -1.46 -8.59 5.68
C SER A 61 -2.07 -9.38 6.85
N ASP A 62 -2.71 -8.65 7.77
CA ASP A 62 -3.28 -9.22 8.99
C ASP A 62 -4.50 -10.11 8.71
N HIS A 63 -5.16 -9.90 7.57
CA HIS A 63 -6.31 -10.67 7.08
C HIS A 63 -6.35 -10.62 5.53
N PRO A 64 -7.24 -11.40 4.87
CA PRO A 64 -7.42 -11.31 3.42
C PRO A 64 -7.73 -9.88 2.96
N PRO A 65 -7.24 -9.47 1.77
CA PRO A 65 -7.44 -8.12 1.25
C PRO A 65 -8.91 -7.88 0.86
N VAL A 66 -9.39 -6.66 1.09
CA VAL A 66 -10.66 -6.20 0.51
C VAL A 66 -10.35 -5.63 -0.87
N THR A 67 -10.93 -6.17 -1.93
CA THR A 67 -10.56 -5.81 -3.31
C THR A 67 -11.72 -5.18 -4.05
N TYR A 68 -11.40 -4.21 -4.91
CA TYR A 68 -12.34 -3.60 -5.85
C TYR A 68 -11.75 -3.63 -7.27
N PRO A 69 -11.75 -4.80 -7.94
CA PRO A 69 -11.03 -4.98 -9.20
C PRO A 69 -11.46 -4.02 -10.31
N ARG A 70 -12.75 -3.64 -10.35
CA ARG A 70 -13.29 -2.66 -11.30
C ARG A 70 -12.59 -1.29 -11.22
N PHE A 71 -12.11 -0.90 -10.04
CA PHE A 71 -11.43 0.37 -9.82
C PHE A 71 -9.90 0.22 -9.80
N GLY A 72 -9.38 -1.00 -9.90
CA GLY A 72 -7.95 -1.28 -9.74
C GLY A 72 -7.45 -0.93 -8.33
N THR A 73 -8.29 -1.13 -7.31
CA THR A 73 -7.95 -0.81 -5.92
C THR A 73 -8.12 -2.00 -4.99
N ALA A 74 -7.39 -1.97 -3.88
CA ALA A 74 -7.52 -2.93 -2.79
C ALA A 74 -7.08 -2.29 -1.47
N ARG A 75 -7.69 -2.72 -0.37
CA ARG A 75 -7.30 -2.36 0.99
C ARG A 75 -6.69 -3.57 1.69
N VAL A 76 -5.55 -3.35 2.35
CA VAL A 76 -4.93 -4.31 3.27
C VAL A 76 -4.75 -3.67 4.64
N THR A 77 -4.71 -4.49 5.69
CA THR A 77 -4.26 -4.06 7.02
C THR A 77 -2.92 -4.72 7.30
N VAL A 78 -1.92 -3.94 7.70
CA VAL A 78 -0.56 -4.43 7.98
C VAL A 78 -0.10 -3.89 9.33
N GLY A 79 -0.02 -4.77 10.33
CA GLY A 79 0.34 -4.38 11.69
C GLY A 79 -0.67 -3.44 12.33
N GLY A 80 -1.96 -3.66 12.07
CA GLY A 80 -3.07 -2.86 12.58
C GLY A 80 -3.30 -1.53 11.85
N VAL A 81 -2.50 -1.21 10.83
CA VAL A 81 -2.63 0.04 10.04
C VAL A 81 -3.26 -0.26 8.69
N GLY A 82 -4.27 0.53 8.30
CA GLY A 82 -4.89 0.45 6.99
C GLY A 82 -3.98 0.99 5.89
N VAL A 83 -3.91 0.26 4.78
CA VAL A 83 -3.17 0.65 3.58
C VAL A 83 -4.06 0.48 2.36
N GLU A 84 -4.32 1.58 1.68
CA GLU A 84 -5.03 1.61 0.41
C GLU A 84 -4.04 1.48 -0.74
N LEU A 85 -4.30 0.56 -1.66
CA LEU A 85 -3.49 0.29 -2.85
C LEU A 85 -4.29 0.66 -4.08
N THR A 86 -3.73 1.50 -4.95
CA THR A 86 -4.38 1.95 -6.19
C THR A 86 -3.46 1.77 -7.39
N SER A 87 -3.93 1.13 -8.45
CA SER A 87 -3.20 1.06 -9.72
C SER A 87 -3.08 2.45 -10.35
N ALA A 88 -1.86 2.82 -10.77
CA ALA A 88 -1.61 4.04 -11.53
C ALA A 88 -2.38 3.99 -12.86
N ARG A 89 -3.03 5.10 -13.22
CA ARG A 89 -3.86 5.24 -14.41
C ARG A 89 -3.74 6.65 -15.00
N ALA A 90 -3.99 6.77 -16.29
CA ALA A 90 -4.03 8.05 -17.04
C ALA A 90 -5.44 8.65 -17.07
#